data_AF-A0A3S3G1H5-F1
#
_entry.id   AF-A0A3S3G1H5-F1
#
_cell.length_a   1.000
_cell.length_b   1.000
_cell.length_c   1.000
_cell.angle_alpha   90.00
_cell.angle_beta   90.00
_cell.angle_gamma   90.00
#
_symmetry.space_group_name_H-M   'P 1'
#
loop_
_entity.id
_entity.type
_entity.pdbx_description
1 polymer ?
#
loop_
_entity_poly.entity_id
_entity_poly.type
_entity_poly.pdbx_seq_one_letter_code
_entity_poly.pdbx_strand_id
1 'polypeptide(L)'
;MLTKADLTRAMKLISERDTAQRIRDRVTGQRVALMVGEGKDAGEVVLSAAYLAQIIADVTASLDQQITAANAALTDMGVEP
;
A
#
# COMPACT_ATOMS: atom_id res chain seq x y z
N MET A 1 8.56 -15.85 -25.23
CA MET A 1 7.67 -16.68 -24.39
C MET A 1 8.01 -16.39 -22.94
N LEU A 2 7.02 -16.04 -22.10
CA LEU A 2 7.26 -15.90 -20.66
C LEU A 2 7.64 -17.26 -20.06
N THR A 3 8.68 -17.28 -19.24
CA THR A 3 9.07 -18.48 -18.50
C THR A 3 8.19 -18.68 -17.26
N LYS A 4 8.24 -19.86 -16.66
CA LYS A 4 7.57 -20.12 -15.36
C LYS A 4 8.05 -19.18 -14.25
N ALA A 5 9.31 -18.75 -14.30
CA ALA A 5 9.87 -17.78 -13.38
C ALA A 5 9.26 -16.39 -13.59
N ASP A 6 9.07 -15.98 -14.85
CA ASP A 6 8.44 -14.71 -15.18
C ASP A 6 6.97 -14.68 -14.75
N LEU A 7 6.24 -15.79 -14.93
CA LEU A 7 4.86 -15.92 -14.45
C LEU A 7 4.77 -15.82 -12.91
N THR A 8 5.68 -16.50 -12.20
CA THR A 8 5.72 -16.42 -10.73
C THR A 8 6.01 -15.01 -10.26
N ARG A 9 6.93 -14.31 -10.95
CA ARG A 9 7.27 -12.91 -10.65
C ARG A 9 6.10 -11.97 -10.92
N ALA A 10 5.41 -12.13 -12.05
CA ALA A 10 4.23 -11.33 -12.39
C ALA A 10 3.11 -11.51 -11.36
N MET A 11 2.82 -12.75 -10.95
CA MET A 11 1.81 -13.03 -9.91
C MET A 11 2.16 -12.37 -8.57
N LYS A 12 3.45 -12.36 -8.20
CA LYS A 12 3.91 -11.68 -6.98
C LYS A 12 3.68 -10.16 -7.09
N LEU A 13 4.05 -9.55 -8.22
CA LEU A 13 3.84 -8.12 -8.46
C LEU A 13 2.37 -7.72 -8.42
N ILE A 14 1.48 -8.52 -9.01
CA ILE A 14 0.02 -8.31 -8.94
C ILE A 14 -0.46 -8.34 -7.49
N SER A 15 -0.05 -9.35 -6.72
CA SER A 15 -0.43 -9.47 -5.31
C SER A 15 0.06 -8.30 -4.46
N GLU A 16 1.28 -7.83 -4.70
CA GLU A 16 1.86 -6.64 -4.04
C GLU A 16 1.09 -5.37 -4.42
N ARG A 17 0.79 -5.16 -5.71
CA ARG A 17 -0.04 -4.06 -6.22
C ARG A 17 -1.43 -4.05 -5.57
N ASP A 18 -2.11 -5.19 -5.57
CA ASP A 18 -3.46 -5.33 -5.00
C ASP A 18 -3.47 -5.10 -3.48
N THR A 19 -2.38 -5.46 -2.80
CA THR A 19 -2.21 -5.19 -1.37
C THR A 19 -2.00 -3.70 -1.12
N ALA A 20 -1.12 -3.05 -1.89
CA ALA A 20 -0.90 -1.61 -1.81
C ALA A 20 -2.19 -0.82 -2.09
N GLN A 21 -2.94 -1.21 -3.13
CA GLN A 21 -4.23 -0.60 -3.47
C GLN A 21 -5.24 -0.71 -2.32
N ARG A 22 -5.39 -1.91 -1.72
CA ARG A 22 -6.30 -2.11 -0.59
C ARG A 22 -5.91 -1.29 0.63
N ILE A 23 -4.61 -1.14 0.92
CA ILE A 23 -4.13 -0.31 2.02
C ILE A 23 -4.42 1.17 1.72
N ARG A 24 -4.14 1.61 0.49
CA ARG A 24 -4.39 2.98 0.03
C ARG A 24 -5.87 3.34 0.19
N ASP A 25 -6.76 2.48 -0.27
CA ASP A 25 -8.21 2.68 -0.14
C ASP A 25 -8.65 2.73 1.33
N ARG A 26 -8.10 1.87 2.19
CA ARG A 26 -8.36 1.93 3.65
C ARG A 26 -7.89 3.22 4.30
N VAL A 27 -6.67 3.66 4.01
CA VAL A 27 -6.10 4.89 4.57
C VAL A 27 -6.94 6.11 4.19
N THR A 28 -7.51 6.13 2.97
CA THR A 28 -8.40 7.21 2.54
C THR A 28 -9.83 7.11 3.06
N GLY A 29 -10.34 5.89 3.30
CA GLY A 29 -11.74 5.64 3.66
C GLY A 29 -12.02 5.42 5.14
N GLN A 30 -10.99 5.20 5.96
CA GLN A 30 -11.12 4.89 7.40
C GLN A 30 -10.33 5.86 8.26
N ARG A 31 -10.76 6.03 9.52
CA ARG A 31 -10.02 6.82 10.51
C ARG A 31 -8.68 6.16 10.79
N VAL A 32 -7.59 6.88 10.55
CA VAL A 32 -6.25 6.48 10.96
C VAL A 32 -6.01 6.93 12.40
N ALA A 33 -5.58 5.99 13.24
CA ALA A 33 -5.29 6.21 14.65
C ALA A 33 -3.91 5.66 15.00
N LEU A 34 -3.15 6.40 15.81
CA LEU A 34 -1.88 5.91 16.34
C LEU A 34 -2.18 5.16 17.65
N MET A 35 -1.91 3.87 17.66
CA MET A 35 -2.04 3.04 18.87
C MET A 35 -0.70 2.98 19.60
N VAL A 36 -0.72 3.07 20.93
CA VAL A 36 0.44 2.89 21.80
C VAL A 36 0.19 1.77 22.79
N GLY A 37 1.21 0.95 23.08
CA GLY A 37 1.06 -0.26 23.89
C GLY A 37 0.58 -1.46 23.08
N GLU A 38 0.47 -2.61 23.75
CA GLU A 38 0.11 -3.88 23.13
C GLU A 38 -1.02 -4.58 23.90
N GLY A 39 -1.85 -5.34 23.18
CA GLY A 39 -2.91 -6.14 23.78
C GLY A 39 -3.91 -5.31 24.58
N LYS A 40 -4.07 -5.65 25.86
CA LYS A 40 -5.04 -5.00 26.78
C LYS A 40 -4.61 -3.59 27.22
N ASP A 41 -3.34 -3.25 27.06
CA ASP A 41 -2.76 -1.97 27.48
C ASP A 41 -2.65 -0.99 26.30
N ALA A 42 -3.29 -1.30 25.17
CA ALA A 42 -3.31 -0.46 23.99
C ALA A 42 -4.19 0.79 24.21
N GLY A 43 -3.63 1.97 23.95
CA GLY A 43 -4.33 3.26 23.97
C GLY A 43 -4.24 3.99 22.62
N GLU A 44 -5.20 4.87 22.34
CA GLU A 44 -5.18 5.72 21.15
C GLU A 44 -4.53 7.08 21.47
N VAL A 45 -3.53 7.46 20.68
CA VAL A 45 -2.94 8.80 20.72
C VAL A 45 -3.68 9.69 19.74
N VAL A 46 -4.32 10.73 20.26
CA VAL A 46 -5.00 11.74 19.43
C VAL A 46 -3.96 12.69 18.85
N LEU A 47 -3.74 12.57 17.54
CA LEU A 47 -2.88 13.47 16.77
C LEU A 47 -3.65 14.75 16.39
N SER A 48 -2.92 15.85 16.19
CA SER A 48 -3.52 17.06 15.62
C SER A 48 -4.00 16.78 14.18
N ALA A 49 -5.09 17.41 13.77
CA ALA A 49 -5.70 17.15 12.47
C ALA A 49 -4.73 17.41 11.30
N ALA A 50 -3.92 18.47 11.40
CA ALA A 50 -2.92 18.80 10.38
C ALA A 50 -1.81 17.74 10.29
N TYR A 51 -1.35 17.23 11.43
CA TYR A 51 -0.31 16.20 11.45
C TYR A 51 -0.82 14.85 10.93
N LEU A 52 -2.05 14.48 11.32
CA LEU A 52 -2.71 13.29 10.79
C LEU A 52 -2.90 13.37 9.27
N ALA A 53 -3.33 14.53 8.76
CA ALA A 53 -3.49 14.75 7.32
C ALA A 53 -2.15 14.63 6.57
N GLN A 54 -1.06 15.15 7.14
CA GLN A 54 0.28 15.01 6.57
C GLN A 54 0.71 13.54 6.48
N ILE A 55 0.54 12.78 7.57
CA ILE A 55 0.87 11.34 7.58
C ILE A 55 0.06 10.59 6.52
N ILE A 56 -1.24 10.86 6.44
CA ILE A 56 -2.11 10.24 5.43
C ILE A 56 -1.61 10.57 4.03
N ALA A 57 -1.27 11.83 3.75
CA ALA A 57 -0.75 12.25 2.45
C ALA A 57 0.56 11.54 2.08
N ASP A 58 1.51 11.46 3.01
CA ASP A 58 2.81 10.82 2.79
C ASP A 58 2.66 9.30 2.56
N VAL A 59 1.79 8.65 3.34
CA VAL A 59 1.49 7.22 3.17
C VAL A 59 0.80 6.96 1.84
N THR A 60 -0.20 7.76 1.46
CA THR A 60 -0.87 7.64 0.17
C THR A 60 0.11 7.85 -0.98
N ALA A 61 0.98 8.86 -0.93
CA ALA A 61 1.99 9.10 -1.96
C ALA A 61 2.96 7.92 -2.11
N SER A 62 3.40 7.32 -1.00
CA SER A 62 4.25 6.13 -1.01
C SER A 62 3.55 4.92 -1.64
N LEU A 63 2.27 4.70 -1.33
CA LEU A 63 1.49 3.61 -1.92
C LEU A 63 1.25 3.81 -3.41
N ASP A 64 0.93 5.03 -3.84
CA ASP A 64 0.76 5.38 -5.25
C ASP A 64 2.06 5.15 -6.06
N GLN A 65 3.22 5.45 -5.48
CA GLN A 65 4.52 5.13 -6.07
C GLN A 65 4.74 3.62 -6.22
N GLN A 66 4.42 2.83 -5.20
CA GLN A 66 4.53 1.38 -5.25
C GLN A 66 3.62 0.75 -6.32
N ILE A 67 2.37 1.22 -6.40
CA ILE A 67 1.40 0.78 -7.43
C ILE A 67 1.92 1.13 -8.82
N THR A 68 2.42 2.35 -9.01
CA THR A 68 2.97 2.80 -10.29
C THR A 68 4.18 1.95 -10.71
N ALA A 69 5.09 1.67 -9.78
CA ALA A 69 6.26 0.83 -10.04
C ALA A 69 5.87 -0.62 -10.37
N ALA A 70 4.88 -1.18 -9.68
CA ALA A 70 4.38 -2.52 -9.96
C ALA A 70 3.72 -2.60 -11.35
N ASN A 71 2.88 -1.60 -11.70
CA ASN A 71 2.24 -1.53 -13.01
C ASN A 71 3.26 -1.39 -14.15
N ALA A 72 4.31 -0.58 -13.96
CA ALA A 72 5.40 -0.44 -14.92
C ALA A 72 6.14 -1.77 -15.11
N ALA A 73 6.49 -2.45 -14.01
CA ALA A 73 7.15 -3.75 -14.07
C ALA A 73 6.30 -4.84 -14.75
N LEU A 74 4.97 -4.83 -14.53
CA LEU A 74 4.05 -5.74 -15.23
C LEU A 74 3.98 -5.44 -16.73
N THR A 75 3.88 -4.16 -17.09
CA THR A 75 3.84 -3.71 -18.49
C THR A 75 5.12 -4.08 -19.23
N ASP A 76 6.29 -3.90 -18.62
CA ASP A 76 7.59 -4.30 -19.17
C ASP A 76 7.70 -5.81 -19.40
N MET A 77 6.98 -6.60 -18.60
CA MET A 77 6.89 -8.06 -18.75
C MET A 77 5.87 -8.49 -19.82
N GLY A 78 5.16 -7.55 -20.46
CA GLY A 78 4.09 -7.82 -21.41
C GLY A 78 2.80 -8.34 -20.76
N VAL A 79 2.63 -8.08 -19.45
CA VAL A 79 1.44 -8.44 -18.68
C VAL A 79 0.63 -7.18 -18.45
N GLU A 80 -0.65 -7.19 -18.84
CA GLU A 80 -1.54 -6.07 -18.51
C GLU A 80 -1.79 -6.02 -16.99
N PRO A 81 -1.62 -4.85 -16.34
CA PRO A 81 -1.83 -4.67 -14.90
C PRO A 81 -3.31 -4.70 -14.47
#